data_AF-A0A7K9HT72-F1
#
_entry.id   AF-A0A7K9HT72-F1
#
_cell.length_a   1.000
_cell.length_b   1.000
_cell.length_c   1.000
_cell.angle_alpha   90.00
_cell.angle_beta   90.00
_cell.angle_gamma   90.00
#
_symmetry.space_group_name_H-M   'P 1'
#
loop_
_entity.id
_entity.type
_entity.pdbx_description
1 polymer ?
#
loop_
_entity_poly.entity_id
_entity_poly.type
_entity_poly.pdbx_seq_one_letter_code
_entity_poly.pdbx_strand_id
1 'polypeptide(L)'
;LPQRLATLAATAREEAQQSWQQLQDQRQEITRLQEQLSRARQDGERWALALQRAQREALEREAMRGAEQARQQELIHDMKGRLLELLREKDALWQKTEGIDTPMPSPVPRDAGLCSRCRKDFRLLSRRYNCRLCQGKVCHTCSVDMGKQGRCCLLCYQQGHLQAT
;
A
#
# COMPACT_ATOMS: atom_id res chain seq x y z
N LEU A 1 5.67 91.25 63.16
CA LEU A 1 6.71 90.25 63.51
C LEU A 1 6.12 88.92 64.00
N PRO A 2 5.24 88.84 65.02
CA PRO A 2 4.74 87.56 65.53
C PRO A 2 3.86 86.77 64.55
N GLN A 3 3.01 87.44 63.76
CA GLN A 3 2.17 86.77 62.76
C GLN A 3 2.99 86.08 61.66
N ARG A 4 4.06 86.72 61.16
CA ARG A 4 4.94 86.14 60.14
C ARG A 4 5.67 84.89 60.64
N LEU A 5 6.09 84.88 61.90
CA LEU A 5 6.71 83.70 62.52
C LEU A 5 5.70 82.55 62.67
N ALA A 6 4.46 82.85 63.03
CA ALA A 6 3.40 81.85 63.11
C ALA A 6 3.07 81.23 61.74
N THR A 7 3.02 82.04 60.68
CA THR A 7 2.79 81.54 59.32
C THR A 7 3.93 80.64 58.85
N LEU A 8 5.19 81.04 59.06
CA LEU A 8 6.36 80.21 58.72
C LEU A 8 6.40 78.90 59.51
N ALA A 9 6.00 78.92 60.78
CA ALA A 9 5.91 77.70 61.59
C ALA A 9 4.79 76.77 61.12
N ALA A 10 3.69 77.31 60.59
CA ALA A 10 2.59 76.52 60.04
C ALA A 10 3.00 75.85 58.71
N THR A 11 3.63 76.60 57.79
CA THR A 11 4.09 76.03 56.51
C THR A 11 5.15 74.95 56.72
N ALA A 12 6.10 75.16 57.64
CA ALA A 12 7.11 74.15 57.96
C ALA A 12 6.50 72.86 58.54
N ARG A 13 5.39 72.95 59.29
CA ARG A 13 4.67 71.77 59.80
C ARG A 13 3.91 71.05 58.70
N GLU A 14 3.27 71.78 57.79
CA GLU A 14 2.60 71.19 56.62
C GLU A 14 3.61 70.48 55.70
N GLU A 15 4.75 71.11 55.41
CA GLU A 15 5.83 70.50 54.63
C GLU A 15 6.37 69.23 55.30
N ALA A 16 6.57 69.26 56.62
CA ALA A 16 7.00 68.08 57.37
C ALA A 16 5.96 66.96 57.36
N GLN A 17 4.67 67.30 57.45
CA GLN A 17 3.57 66.32 57.35
C GLN A 17 3.47 65.71 55.95
N GLN A 18 3.57 66.52 54.91
CA GLN A 18 3.57 66.07 53.51
C GLN A 18 4.76 65.16 53.22
N SER A 19 5.96 65.52 53.69
CA SER A 19 7.16 64.70 53.56
C SER A 19 7.02 63.35 54.28
N TRP A 20 6.41 63.34 55.48
CA TRP A 20 6.14 62.10 56.21
C TRP A 20 5.15 61.19 55.48
N GLN A 21 4.07 61.76 54.93
CA GLN A 21 3.10 61.00 54.16
C GLN A 21 3.75 60.38 52.92
N GLN A 22 4.56 61.17 52.20
CA GLN A 22 5.26 60.71 51.01
C GLN A 22 6.25 59.57 51.32
N LEU A 23 6.95 59.63 52.45
CA LEU A 23 7.82 58.54 52.90
C LEU A 23 7.04 57.28 53.29
N GLN A 24 5.84 57.42 53.86
CA GLN A 24 4.97 56.28 54.13
C GLN A 24 4.50 55.62 52.82
N ASP A 25 4.02 56.41 51.86
CA ASP A 25 3.52 55.92 50.58
C ASP A 25 4.64 55.19 49.82
N GLN A 26 5.85 55.76 49.79
CA GLN A 26 7.03 55.12 49.21
C GLN A 26 7.39 53.80 49.90
N ARG A 27 7.30 53.71 51.23
CA ARG A 27 7.53 52.46 51.97
C ARG A 27 6.51 51.38 51.62
N GLN A 28 5.23 51.76 51.48
CA GLN A 28 4.17 50.83 51.07
C GLN A 28 4.42 50.32 49.65
N GLU A 29 4.78 51.22 48.73
CA GLU A 29 5.06 50.85 47.35
C GLU A 29 6.29 49.94 47.22
N ILE A 30 7.36 50.21 47.96
CA ILE A 30 8.54 49.32 48.03
C ILE A 30 8.13 47.92 48.50
N THR A 31 7.29 47.83 49.53
CA THR A 31 6.84 46.54 50.06
C THR A 31 6.03 45.77 49.01
N ARG A 32 5.10 46.47 48.33
CA ARG A 32 4.29 45.90 47.25
C ARG A 32 5.17 45.40 46.09
N LEU A 33 6.14 46.18 45.64
CA LEU A 33 7.06 45.81 44.57
C LEU A 33 7.95 44.63 44.97
N GLN A 34 8.39 44.55 46.23
CA GLN A 34 9.15 43.40 46.73
C GLN A 34 8.33 42.11 46.71
N GLU A 35 7.05 42.17 47.07
CA GLU A 35 6.14 41.02 46.97
C GLU A 35 5.88 40.61 45.52
N GLN A 36 5.70 41.57 44.61
CA GLN A 36 5.53 41.27 43.18
C GLN A 36 6.78 40.61 42.60
N LEU A 37 7.96 41.13 42.95
CA LEU A 37 9.23 40.55 42.50
C LEU A 37 9.43 39.13 43.05
N SER A 38 9.08 38.87 44.30
CA SER A 38 9.22 37.53 44.89
C SER A 38 8.29 36.52 44.21
N ARG A 39 7.04 36.91 43.91
CA ARG A 39 6.10 36.10 43.13
C ARG A 39 6.63 35.82 41.72
N ALA A 40 7.08 36.85 41.02
CA ALA A 40 7.63 36.71 39.67
C ALA A 40 8.86 35.79 39.63
N ARG A 41 9.72 35.85 40.65
CA ARG A 41 10.88 34.95 40.78
C ARG A 41 10.43 33.50 40.99
N GLN A 42 9.49 33.26 41.90
CA GLN A 42 8.96 31.91 42.15
C GLN A 42 8.30 31.32 40.90
N ASP A 43 7.54 32.13 40.16
CA ASP A 43 6.94 31.70 38.91
C ASP A 43 8.02 31.40 37.86
N GLY A 44 9.06 32.23 37.76
CA GLY A 44 10.21 31.99 36.90
C GLY A 44 10.90 30.65 37.19
N GLU A 45 11.15 30.33 38.47
CA GLU A 45 11.72 29.05 38.89
C GLU A 45 10.80 27.87 38.55
N ARG A 46 9.49 28.01 38.78
CA ARG A 46 8.49 27.00 38.43
C ARG A 46 8.47 26.72 36.93
N TRP A 47 8.48 27.77 36.10
CA TRP A 47 8.51 27.64 34.65
C TRP A 47 9.83 27.05 34.14
N ALA A 48 10.97 27.41 34.74
CA ALA A 48 12.26 26.82 34.40
C ALA A 48 12.27 25.31 34.65
N LEU A 49 11.77 24.86 35.80
CA LEU A 49 11.64 23.44 36.12
C LEU A 49 10.65 22.72 35.21
N ALA A 50 9.51 23.36 34.89
CA ALA A 50 8.53 22.80 33.96
C ALA A 50 9.09 22.65 32.55
N LEU A 51 9.84 23.65 32.07
CA LEU A 51 10.50 23.61 30.77
C LEU A 51 11.54 22.50 30.71
N GLN A 52 12.38 22.36 31.73
CA GLN A 52 13.38 21.29 31.78
C GLN A 52 12.74 19.90 31.76
N ARG A 53 11.62 19.70 32.48
CA ARG A 53 10.85 18.44 32.44
C ARG A 53 10.27 18.20 31.04
N ALA A 54 9.62 19.20 30.47
CA ALA A 54 9.02 19.09 29.14
C ALA A 54 10.07 18.77 28.06
N GLN A 55 11.26 19.38 28.13
CA GLN A 55 12.38 19.08 27.24
C GLN A 55 12.85 17.64 27.38
N ARG A 56 13.04 17.15 28.62
CA ARG A 56 13.44 15.74 28.84
C ARG A 56 12.40 14.77 28.28
N GLU A 57 11.13 14.98 28.58
CA GLU A 57 10.07 14.11 28.06
C GLU A 57 9.96 14.20 26.53
N ALA A 58 10.23 15.35 25.92
CA ALA A 58 10.25 15.50 24.47
C ALA A 58 11.39 14.65 23.86
N LEU A 59 12.59 14.72 24.42
CA LEU A 59 13.74 13.92 23.99
C LEU A 59 13.47 12.41 24.16
N GLU A 60 12.89 11.99 25.28
CA GLU A 60 12.51 10.59 25.51
C GLU A 60 11.48 10.11 24.48
N ARG A 61 10.46 10.93 24.19
CA ARG A 61 9.47 10.62 23.16
C ARG A 61 10.09 10.54 21.76
N GLU A 62 11.04 11.42 21.44
CA GLU A 62 11.78 11.38 20.18
C GLU A 62 12.63 10.11 20.06
N ALA A 63 13.36 9.76 21.12
CA ALA A 63 14.14 8.52 21.16
C ALA A 63 13.27 7.28 20.97
N MET A 64 12.11 7.22 21.64
CA MET A 64 11.16 6.13 21.50
C MET A 64 10.59 6.02 20.07
N ARG A 65 10.22 7.16 19.46
CA ARG A 65 9.76 7.18 18.06
C ARG A 65 10.86 6.74 17.11
N GLY A 66 12.09 7.20 17.31
CA GLY A 66 13.26 6.80 16.52
C GLY A 66 13.53 5.29 16.61
N ALA A 67 13.45 4.72 17.81
CA ALA A 67 13.64 3.29 18.02
C ALA A 67 12.54 2.44 17.35
N GLU A 68 11.28 2.87 17.42
CA GLU A 68 10.18 2.20 16.71
C GLU A 68 10.35 2.30 15.19
N GLN A 69 10.71 3.46 14.67
CA GLN A 69 10.96 3.65 13.25
C GLN A 69 12.12 2.76 12.75
N ALA A 70 13.20 2.62 13.53
CA ALA A 70 14.30 1.73 13.20
C ALA A 70 13.84 0.26 13.14
N ARG A 71 13.06 -0.22 14.12
CA ARG A 71 12.49 -1.58 14.10
C ARG A 71 11.62 -1.82 12.87
N GLN A 72 10.78 -0.86 12.50
CA GLN A 72 9.93 -0.95 11.32
C GLN A 72 10.75 -1.02 10.04
N GLN A 73 11.83 -0.23 9.93
CA GLN A 73 12.73 -0.26 8.77
C GLN A 73 13.45 -1.61 8.64
N GLU A 74 13.92 -2.17 9.76
CA GLU A 74 14.54 -3.49 9.81
C GLU A 74 13.55 -4.58 9.37
N LEU A 75 12.33 -4.59 9.92
CA LEU A 75 11.30 -5.55 9.52
C LEU A 75 10.96 -5.46 8.02
N ILE A 76 10.86 -4.24 7.48
CA ILE A 76 10.61 -4.03 6.04
C ILE A 76 11.79 -4.56 5.22
N HIS A 77 13.03 -4.35 5.67
CA HIS A 77 14.22 -4.87 5.01
C HIS A 77 14.21 -6.40 4.99
N ASP A 78 13.96 -7.04 6.12
CA ASP A 78 13.90 -8.49 6.27
C ASP A 78 12.79 -9.10 5.41
N MET A 79 11.58 -8.50 5.43
CA MET A 79 10.47 -8.94 4.59
C MET A 79 10.81 -8.84 3.09
N LYS A 80 11.48 -7.76 2.66
CA LYS A 80 11.93 -7.62 1.26
C LYS A 80 12.96 -8.70 0.92
N GLY A 81 13.91 -8.97 1.81
CA GLY A 81 14.90 -10.05 1.66
C GLY A 81 14.21 -11.40 1.48
N ARG A 82 13.30 -11.74 2.39
CA ARG A 82 12.54 -13.00 2.34
C ARG A 82 11.68 -13.14 1.08
N LEU A 83 11.06 -12.05 0.62
CA LEU A 83 10.29 -12.06 -0.62
C LEU A 83 11.18 -12.38 -1.83
N LEU A 84 12.38 -11.81 -1.89
CA LEU A 84 13.33 -12.10 -2.96
C LEU A 84 13.81 -13.56 -2.93
N GLU A 85 14.06 -14.13 -1.75
CA GLU A 85 14.38 -15.56 -1.58
C GLU A 85 13.25 -16.44 -2.13
N LEU A 86 12.01 -16.20 -1.68
CA LEU A 86 10.85 -16.97 -2.13
C LEU A 86 10.61 -16.86 -3.64
N LEU A 87 10.84 -15.68 -4.23
CA LEU A 87 10.74 -15.51 -5.68
C LEU A 87 11.77 -16.36 -6.43
N ARG A 88 13.02 -16.39 -5.94
CA ARG A 88 14.08 -17.23 -6.52
C ARG A 88 13.77 -18.72 -6.38
N GLU A 89 13.27 -19.15 -5.23
CA GLU A 89 12.84 -20.54 -5.00
C GLU A 89 11.69 -20.93 -5.93
N LYS A 90 10.68 -20.04 -6.05
CA LYS A 90 9.55 -20.22 -6.97
C LYS A 90 10.02 -20.32 -8.42
N ASP A 91 10.94 -19.47 -8.87
CA ASP A 91 11.50 -19.53 -10.23
C ASP A 91 12.28 -20.83 -10.47
N ALA A 92 13.06 -21.29 -9.48
CA ALA A 92 13.79 -22.57 -9.58
C ALA A 92 12.85 -23.78 -9.66
N LEU A 93 11.73 -23.77 -8.93
CA LEU A 93 10.70 -24.81 -9.03
C LEU A 93 9.97 -24.76 -10.38
N TRP A 94 9.68 -23.56 -10.87
CA TRP A 94 9.04 -23.36 -12.17
C TRP A 94 9.89 -23.96 -13.29
N GLN A 95 11.19 -23.65 -13.33
CA GLN A 95 12.13 -24.20 -14.33
C GLN A 95 12.18 -25.74 -14.31
N LYS A 96 12.13 -26.36 -13.12
CA LYS A 96 12.09 -27.82 -12.99
C LYS A 96 10.80 -28.41 -13.55
N THR A 97 9.68 -27.71 -13.41
CA THR A 97 8.38 -28.18 -13.87
C THR A 97 8.24 -28.03 -15.38
N GLU A 98 8.69 -26.91 -15.96
CA GLU A 98 8.71 -26.74 -17.42
C GLU A 98 9.58 -27.76 -18.15
N GLY A 99 10.68 -28.23 -17.54
CA GLY A 99 11.50 -29.31 -18.08
C GLY A 99 10.77 -30.67 -18.14
N ILE A 100 9.73 -30.87 -17.33
CA ILE A 100 8.95 -32.12 -17.26
C ILE A 100 7.85 -32.14 -18.34
N ASP A 101 7.30 -30.98 -18.72
CA ASP A 101 6.23 -30.83 -19.71
C ASP A 101 6.71 -30.82 -21.17
N THR A 102 7.94 -31.25 -21.45
CA THR A 102 8.39 -31.46 -22.84
C THR A 102 7.51 -32.56 -23.45
N PRO A 103 6.68 -32.28 -24.48
CA PRO A 103 5.78 -33.29 -25.00
C PRO A 103 6.62 -34.41 -25.63
N MET A 104 6.63 -35.58 -25.00
CA MET A 104 7.08 -36.81 -25.65
C MET A 104 6.34 -36.92 -27.00
N PRO A 105 7.03 -37.13 -28.13
CA PRO A 105 6.35 -37.36 -29.40
C PRO A 105 5.54 -38.65 -29.27
N SER A 106 4.22 -38.50 -29.08
CA SER A 106 3.30 -39.63 -29.09
C SER A 106 3.28 -40.25 -30.49
N PRO A 107 3.43 -41.58 -30.63
CA PRO A 107 3.41 -42.26 -31.92
C PRO A 107 2.01 -42.35 -32.55
N VAL A 108 0.98 -41.73 -31.96
CA VAL A 108 -0.40 -41.82 -32.44
C VAL A 108 -0.64 -40.81 -33.58
N PRO A 109 -1.03 -41.25 -34.80
CA PRO A 109 -1.28 -40.36 -35.92
C PRO A 109 -2.39 -39.35 -35.61
N ARG A 110 -2.05 -38.05 -35.69
CA ARG A 110 -2.95 -36.91 -35.40
C ARG A 110 -4.14 -36.81 -36.36
N ASP A 111 -4.14 -37.56 -37.45
CA ASP A 111 -5.14 -37.49 -38.52
C ASP A 111 -6.46 -38.26 -38.24
N ALA A 112 -6.55 -39.00 -37.13
CA ALA A 112 -7.73 -39.83 -36.83
C ALA A 112 -9.02 -39.03 -36.53
N GLY A 113 -8.89 -37.72 -36.27
CA GLY A 113 -9.97 -36.80 -35.88
C GLY A 113 -10.49 -35.86 -36.96
N LEU A 114 -9.92 -35.88 -38.18
CA LEU A 114 -10.26 -34.93 -39.25
C LEU A 114 -11.04 -35.58 -40.39
N CYS A 115 -11.93 -34.81 -41.03
CA CYS A 115 -12.54 -35.21 -42.29
C CYS A 115 -11.47 -35.33 -43.39
N SER A 116 -11.36 -36.49 -44.04
CA SER A 116 -10.39 -36.74 -45.11
C SER A 116 -10.60 -35.88 -46.38
N ARG A 117 -11.70 -35.11 -46.46
CA ARG A 117 -12.02 -34.24 -47.61
C ARG A 117 -11.87 -32.76 -47.28
N CYS A 118 -12.59 -32.26 -46.27
CA CYS A 118 -12.54 -30.84 -45.92
C CYS A 118 -11.59 -30.51 -44.76
N ARG A 119 -10.86 -31.50 -44.22
CA ARG A 119 -9.91 -31.37 -43.09
C ARG A 119 -10.51 -30.77 -41.80
N LYS A 120 -11.83 -30.63 -41.71
CA LYS A 120 -12.52 -30.14 -40.50
C LYS A 120 -12.48 -31.20 -39.39
N ASP A 121 -12.21 -30.75 -38.17
CA ASP A 121 -12.29 -31.58 -36.97
C ASP A 121 -13.68 -32.17 -36.74
N PHE A 122 -13.72 -33.46 -36.44
CA PHE A 122 -14.90 -34.12 -35.92
C PHE A 122 -15.04 -33.79 -34.43
N ARG A 123 -15.76 -32.69 -34.12
CA ARG A 123 -16.19 -32.34 -32.76
C ARG A 123 -17.03 -33.47 -32.14
N LEU A 124 -17.18 -33.51 -30.81
CA LEU A 124 -17.85 -34.61 -30.08
C LEU A 124 -19.24 -35.00 -30.63
N LEU A 125 -20.00 -34.04 -31.16
CA LEU A 125 -21.35 -34.29 -31.70
C LEU A 125 -21.40 -34.54 -33.21
N SER A 126 -20.26 -34.52 -33.90
CA SER A 126 -20.18 -34.72 -35.35
C SER A 126 -20.17 -36.20 -35.68
N ARG A 127 -21.19 -36.66 -36.41
CA ARG A 127 -21.22 -38.03 -36.94
C ARG A 127 -20.09 -38.23 -37.95
N ARG A 128 -19.43 -39.39 -37.85
CA ARG A 128 -18.31 -39.80 -38.72
C ARG A 128 -18.80 -40.91 -39.64
N TYR A 129 -18.54 -40.77 -40.94
CA TYR A 129 -18.91 -41.78 -41.94
C TYR A 129 -17.66 -42.31 -42.63
N ASN A 130 -17.61 -43.62 -42.87
CA ASN A 130 -16.54 -44.24 -43.65
C ASN A 130 -16.99 -44.33 -45.12
N CYS A 131 -16.17 -43.82 -46.04
CA CYS A 131 -16.41 -44.04 -47.46
C CYS A 131 -16.16 -45.51 -47.80
N ARG A 132 -17.12 -46.21 -48.41
CA ARG A 132 -16.91 -47.64 -48.74
C ARG A 132 -15.76 -47.89 -49.73
N LEU A 133 -15.41 -46.90 -50.55
CA LEU A 133 -14.43 -47.05 -51.63
C LEU A 133 -13.01 -46.80 -51.12
N CYS A 134 -12.75 -45.62 -50.56
CA CYS A 134 -11.41 -45.25 -50.08
C CYS A 134 -11.20 -45.44 -48.57
N GLN A 135 -12.21 -45.92 -47.84
CA GLN A 135 -12.21 -46.09 -46.38
C GLN A 135 -11.97 -44.81 -45.55
N GLY A 136 -11.83 -43.66 -46.19
CA GLY A 136 -11.61 -42.38 -45.52
C GLY A 136 -12.80 -41.95 -44.66
N LYS A 137 -12.50 -41.37 -43.49
CA LYS A 137 -13.50 -40.78 -42.59
C LYS A 137 -13.94 -39.43 -43.11
N VAL A 138 -15.22 -39.27 -43.41
CA VAL A 138 -15.79 -38.04 -43.96
C VAL A 138 -16.96 -37.53 -43.13
N CYS A 139 -17.16 -36.21 -43.14
CA CYS A 139 -18.35 -35.60 -42.54
C CYS A 139 -19.57 -35.79 -43.43
N HIS A 140 -20.75 -35.54 -42.86
CA HIS A 140 -22.02 -35.63 -43.59
C HIS A 140 -21.98 -34.88 -44.94
N THR A 141 -21.51 -33.63 -44.94
CA THR A 141 -21.44 -32.76 -46.12
C THR A 141 -20.51 -33.30 -47.21
N CYS A 142 -19.47 -34.05 -46.84
CA CYS A 142 -18.51 -34.61 -47.79
C CYS A 142 -18.87 -36.05 -48.22
N SER A 143 -20.08 -36.52 -47.87
CA SER A 143 -20.56 -37.87 -48.15
C SER A 143 -21.93 -37.87 -48.82
N VAL A 144 -22.16 -38.86 -49.70
CA VAL A 144 -23.43 -39.17 -50.34
C VAL A 144 -23.90 -40.52 -49.83
N ASP A 145 -25.18 -40.61 -49.50
CA ASP A 145 -25.83 -41.85 -49.10
C ASP A 145 -26.29 -42.64 -50.32
N MET A 146 -25.74 -43.83 -50.51
CA MET A 146 -26.07 -44.71 -51.63
C MET A 146 -27.12 -45.76 -51.22
N GLY A 147 -27.88 -45.48 -50.15
CA GLY A 147 -28.92 -46.36 -49.62
C GLY A 147 -28.33 -47.67 -49.09
N LYS A 148 -28.81 -48.82 -49.61
CA LYS A 148 -28.36 -50.16 -49.19
C LYS A 148 -26.85 -50.40 -49.37
N GLN A 149 -26.20 -49.59 -50.20
CA GLN A 149 -24.79 -49.71 -50.54
C GLN A 149 -23.84 -48.94 -49.59
N GLY A 150 -24.37 -48.26 -48.57
CA GLY A 150 -23.61 -47.46 -47.62
C GLY A 150 -23.25 -46.07 -48.15
N ARG A 151 -22.34 -45.36 -47.47
CA ARG A 151 -21.93 -44.00 -47.85
C ARG A 151 -20.65 -43.97 -48.68
N CYS A 152 -20.62 -43.06 -49.63
CA CYS A 152 -19.46 -42.74 -50.44
C CYS A 152 -19.04 -41.29 -50.23
N CYS A 153 -17.74 -40.97 -50.28
CA CYS A 153 -17.33 -39.56 -50.28
C CYS A 153 -17.56 -38.93 -51.66
N LEU A 154 -17.75 -37.61 -51.71
CA LEU A 154 -18.09 -36.90 -52.95
C LEU A 154 -17.11 -37.18 -54.09
N LEU A 155 -15.80 -37.22 -53.82
CA LEU A 155 -14.80 -37.48 -54.85
C LEU A 155 -14.89 -38.90 -55.43
N CYS A 156 -15.07 -39.92 -54.59
CA CYS A 156 -15.21 -41.29 -55.09
C CYS A 156 -16.56 -41.53 -55.77
N TYR A 157 -17.61 -40.80 -55.34
CA TYR A 157 -18.91 -40.83 -56.01
C TYR A 157 -18.83 -40.21 -57.42
N GLN A 158 -18.17 -39.06 -57.56
CA GLN A 158 -17.95 -38.40 -58.86
C GLN A 158 -17.09 -39.24 -59.81
N GLN A 159 -16.02 -39.86 -59.30
CA GLN A 159 -15.16 -40.75 -60.09
C GLN A 159 -15.88 -42.01 -60.57
N GLY A 160 -16.80 -42.56 -59.77
CA GLY A 160 -17.63 -43.71 -60.17
C GLY A 160 -18.69 -43.37 -61.23
N HIS A 161 -19.19 -42.14 -61.27
CA HIS A 161 -20.14 -41.68 -62.30
C HIS A 161 -19.47 -41.43 -63.65
N LEU A 162 -18.21 -40.98 -63.67
CA LEU A 162 -17.42 -40.77 -64.89
C LEU A 162 -17.00 -42.07 -65.60
N GLN A 163 -17.12 -43.23 -64.95
CA GLN A 163 -16.86 -44.55 -65.56
C GLN A 163 -18.13 -45.25 -66.07
N ALA A 164 -19.31 -44.67 -65.83
CA ALA A 164 -20.61 -45.23 -66.22
C ALA A 164 -21.33 -44.38 -67.29
N THR A 165 -20.63 -43.39 -67.86
CA THR A 165 -21.05 -42.63 -69.05
C THR A 165 -20.02 -42.86 -70.14
#